data_AF-A0A814HY40-F1
#
_entry.id   AF-A0A814HY40-F1
#
_cell.length_a   1.000
_cell.length_b   1.000
_cell.length_c   1.000
_cell.angle_alpha   90.00
_cell.angle_beta   90.00
_cell.angle_gamma   90.00
#
_symmetry.space_group_name_H-M   'P 1'
#
loop_
_entity.id
_entity.type
_entity.pdbx_description
1 polymer ?
#
loop_
_entity_poly.entity_id
_entity_poly.type
_entity_poly.pdbx_seq_one_letter_code
_entity_poly.pdbx_strand_id
1 'polypeptide(L)'
;MFIIPNTDTLKCPITCELFREPVTGQDGHTYERDAIITWLKKNGTSPITREPMTIESLRPNHTVKQLIDEFKSSSSQKHFLFKFGVDIKKAERRAIFQAPGKAIYRAEWISKPGPAVVLLKIDGAKASREASYYVQLGCHPHIVHTYGMVENDANSLMLVQEYASEGDLAELLRENEFRPSQSVLLEIFLQIIDAMVYLADYGIVHGDLACRNVLVFRFNDVDPQQNLVKLTDFGLTRASTLYSVVGSTAATTLVVVPLRYAAPEILQSSGLSNYSEKSDVYSMGILMWEACSQGQLPYASIEDDNEVRRYKLKGEILNRPENCDETLWNIIVRCWHRQSEARPTFKMLKQSLLELQKRWAAASPNHAREFAATLQTNQTLQKLDLSINNIGPPGAQYLAEALRNNQTLTTLDLSGNKITDAGIQNLADALQNNQTLRTLNLRVNKFRDAGAGYLADALKKNQTLTTLYLPGNKIGDTGAKYLADALKNNQVILFQMS
;
A
#
# COMPACT_ATOMS: atom_id res chain seq x y z
N MET A 1 -24.35 2.08 10.17
CA MET A 1 -24.44 0.97 11.13
C MET A 1 -23.23 1.10 12.03
N PHE A 2 -23.46 1.35 13.32
CA PHE A 2 -22.39 1.55 14.29
C PHE A 2 -21.97 0.21 14.88
N ILE A 3 -20.66 -0.07 14.88
CA ILE A 3 -20.08 -1.37 15.25
C ILE A 3 -18.90 -1.10 16.17
N ILE A 4 -18.81 -1.82 17.28
CA ILE A 4 -17.67 -1.77 18.19
C ILE A 4 -16.94 -3.12 18.14
N PRO A 5 -15.66 -3.17 17.71
CA PRO A 5 -14.91 -4.41 17.63
C PRO A 5 -14.24 -4.82 18.96
N ASN A 6 -14.15 -3.95 19.98
CA ASN A 6 -13.56 -4.33 21.27
C ASN A 6 -14.01 -3.47 22.47
N THR A 7 -13.78 -3.94 23.70
CA THR A 7 -14.17 -3.24 24.94
C THR A 7 -13.40 -1.94 25.20
N ASP A 8 -12.23 -1.71 24.60
CA ASP A 8 -11.45 -0.48 24.76
C ASP A 8 -12.07 0.73 24.02
N THR A 9 -12.81 0.49 22.93
CA THR A 9 -13.57 1.52 22.17
C THR A 9 -14.79 2.08 22.92
N LEU A 10 -15.12 1.51 24.09
CA LEU A 10 -16.25 1.93 24.93
C LEU A 10 -15.99 3.18 25.76
N LYS A 11 -14.75 3.68 25.80
CA LYS A 11 -14.38 4.90 26.51
C LYS A 11 -14.54 6.18 25.68
N CYS A 12 -15.01 6.06 24.44
CA CYS A 12 -15.25 7.20 23.55
C CYS A 12 -16.58 7.91 23.86
N PRO A 13 -16.61 9.25 24.00
CA PRO A 13 -17.84 10.01 24.21
C PRO A 13 -18.91 9.77 23.12
N ILE A 14 -18.48 9.54 21.88
CA ILE A 14 -19.38 9.27 20.75
C ILE A 14 -20.00 7.88 20.82
N THR A 15 -19.32 6.88 21.39
CA THR A 15 -19.93 5.56 21.63
C THR A 15 -21.16 5.68 22.53
N CYS A 16 -21.15 6.64 23.46
CA CYS A 16 -22.27 6.93 24.37
C CYS A 16 -23.43 7.73 23.72
N GLU A 17 -23.15 8.45 22.63
CA GLU A 17 -24.16 9.14 21.81
C GLU A 17 -24.76 8.24 20.72
N LEU A 18 -23.94 7.36 20.14
CA LEU A 18 -24.32 6.48 19.02
C LEU A 18 -25.04 5.21 19.46
N PHE A 19 -24.75 4.66 20.65
CA PHE A 19 -25.38 3.46 21.17
C PHE A 19 -26.38 3.81 22.29
N ARG A 20 -27.68 3.87 21.95
CA ARG A 20 -28.74 4.03 22.94
C ARG A 20 -29.06 2.70 23.62
N GLU A 21 -29.20 1.67 22.79
CA GLU A 21 -29.45 0.29 23.20
C GLU A 21 -28.46 -0.68 22.54
N PRO A 22 -27.33 -0.99 23.19
CA PRO A 22 -26.34 -1.91 22.65
C PRO A 22 -26.82 -3.37 22.74
N VAL A 23 -26.61 -4.13 21.67
CA VAL A 23 -26.91 -5.57 21.57
C VAL A 23 -25.72 -6.31 20.96
N THR A 24 -25.49 -7.54 21.39
CA THR A 24 -24.45 -8.44 20.87
C THR A 24 -25.06 -9.46 19.91
N GLY A 25 -24.45 -9.64 18.75
CA GLY A 25 -24.80 -10.68 17.79
C GLY A 25 -24.10 -12.02 18.08
N GLN A 26 -24.56 -13.11 17.44
CA GLN A 26 -23.91 -14.43 17.53
C GLN A 26 -22.47 -14.44 17.01
N ASP A 27 -22.11 -13.45 16.20
CA ASP A 27 -20.75 -13.21 15.71
C ASP A 27 -19.84 -12.54 16.76
N GLY A 28 -20.32 -12.33 17.98
CA GLY A 28 -19.56 -11.76 19.09
C GLY A 28 -19.41 -10.25 19.05
N HIS A 29 -20.01 -9.56 18.08
CA HIS A 29 -19.86 -8.10 17.92
C HIS A 29 -21.03 -7.33 18.54
N THR A 30 -20.76 -6.09 18.95
CA THR A 30 -21.78 -5.21 19.56
C THR A 30 -22.29 -4.16 18.56
N TYR A 31 -23.61 -4.04 18.51
CA TYR A 31 -24.37 -3.21 17.59
C TYR A 31 -25.37 -2.32 18.32
N GLU A 32 -25.75 -1.22 17.68
CA GLU A 32 -26.94 -0.46 18.09
C GLU A 32 -28.19 -1.20 17.62
N ARG A 33 -29.14 -1.44 18.53
CA ARG A 33 -30.31 -2.32 18.32
C ARG A 33 -31.10 -1.99 17.06
N ASP A 34 -31.51 -0.74 16.87
CA ASP A 34 -32.36 -0.35 15.75
C ASP A 34 -31.61 -0.45 14.41
N ALA A 35 -30.32 -0.10 14.43
CA ALA A 35 -29.46 -0.17 13.25
C ALA A 35 -29.24 -1.62 12.78
N ILE A 36 -28.95 -2.55 13.70
CA ILE A 36 -28.75 -3.96 13.33
C ILE A 36 -30.07 -4.63 12.92
N ILE A 37 -31.19 -4.33 13.59
CA ILE A 37 -32.50 -4.83 13.20
C ILE A 37 -32.84 -4.38 11.77
N THR A 38 -32.59 -3.12 11.43
CA THR A 38 -32.83 -2.59 10.09
C THR A 38 -32.01 -3.31 9.03
N TRP A 39 -30.75 -3.62 9.33
CA TRP A 39 -29.88 -4.36 8.41
C TRP A 39 -30.27 -5.83 8.25
N LEU A 40 -30.59 -6.52 9.34
CA LEU A 40 -30.99 -7.92 9.29
C LEU A 40 -32.30 -8.10 8.51
N LYS A 41 -33.24 -7.15 8.64
CA LYS A 41 -34.46 -7.11 7.79
C LYS A 41 -34.15 -6.98 6.31
N LYS A 42 -33.07 -6.27 5.96
CA LYS A 42 -32.69 -6.00 4.56
C LYS A 42 -31.80 -7.10 3.96
N ASN A 43 -30.88 -7.67 4.74
CA ASN A 43 -29.78 -8.50 4.22
C ASN A 43 -29.74 -9.92 4.81
N GLY A 44 -30.45 -10.22 5.90
CA GLY A 44 -30.51 -11.55 6.54
C GLY A 44 -29.17 -12.11 7.06
N THR A 45 -28.12 -11.29 7.12
CA THR A 45 -26.74 -11.70 7.38
C THR A 45 -26.05 -10.74 8.34
N SER A 46 -25.05 -11.23 9.07
CA SER A 46 -24.13 -10.40 9.85
C SER A 46 -23.52 -9.34 8.92
N PRO A 47 -23.50 -8.07 9.34
CA PRO A 47 -22.83 -7.01 8.60
C PRO A 47 -21.31 -7.20 8.52
N ILE A 48 -20.73 -7.97 9.45
CA ILE A 48 -19.29 -8.15 9.60
C ILE A 48 -18.85 -9.45 8.95
N THR A 49 -19.36 -10.57 9.43
CA THR A 49 -18.92 -11.90 8.98
C THR A 49 -19.63 -12.34 7.70
N ARG A 50 -20.73 -11.66 7.32
CA ARG A 50 -21.62 -12.03 6.19
C ARG A 50 -22.30 -13.40 6.33
N GLU A 51 -22.12 -14.06 7.46
CA GLU A 51 -22.81 -15.29 7.81
C GLU A 51 -24.28 -15.02 8.17
N PRO A 52 -25.19 -16.00 8.01
CA PRO A 52 -26.59 -15.87 8.39
C PRO A 52 -26.74 -15.43 9.86
N MET A 53 -27.57 -14.42 10.11
CA MET A 53 -27.86 -13.93 11.45
C MET A 53 -29.30 -13.48 11.53
N THR A 54 -29.98 -13.78 12.64
CA THR A 54 -31.39 -13.42 12.82
C THR A 54 -31.59 -12.42 13.95
N ILE A 55 -32.72 -11.72 13.95
CA ILE A 55 -33.03 -10.69 14.95
C ILE A 55 -33.18 -11.32 16.34
N GLU A 56 -33.73 -12.53 16.43
CA GLU A 56 -33.93 -13.29 17.68
C GLU A 56 -32.61 -13.72 18.33
N SER A 57 -31.53 -13.73 17.54
CA SER A 57 -30.19 -14.08 17.98
C SER A 57 -29.49 -12.95 18.76
N LEU A 58 -29.99 -11.71 18.64
CA LEU A 58 -29.42 -10.55 19.32
C LEU A 58 -29.68 -10.62 20.83
N ARG A 59 -28.66 -10.31 21.63
CA ARG A 59 -28.72 -10.28 23.09
C ARG A 59 -28.39 -8.87 23.61
N PRO A 60 -29.10 -8.31 24.60
CA PRO A 60 -28.69 -7.04 25.19
C PRO A 60 -27.26 -7.09 25.72
N ASN A 61 -26.46 -6.06 25.42
CA ASN A 61 -25.10 -5.95 25.95
C ASN A 61 -25.11 -5.06 27.20
N HIS A 62 -25.42 -5.66 28.35
CA HIS A 62 -25.54 -4.95 29.63
C HIS A 62 -24.22 -4.31 30.09
N THR A 63 -23.08 -4.94 29.80
CA THR A 63 -21.76 -4.39 30.13
C THR A 63 -21.49 -3.09 29.38
N VAL A 64 -21.77 -3.07 28.07
CA VAL A 64 -21.64 -1.87 27.24
C VAL A 64 -22.64 -0.80 27.68
N LYS A 65 -23.87 -1.20 28.01
CA LYS A 65 -24.91 -0.28 28.50
C LYS A 65 -24.50 0.41 29.81
N GLN A 66 -23.97 -0.36 30.76
CA GLN A 66 -23.49 0.16 32.04
C GLN A 66 -22.35 1.17 31.85
N LEU A 67 -21.38 0.87 30.98
CA LEU A 67 -20.28 1.79 30.66
C LEU A 67 -20.78 3.11 30.05
N ILE A 68 -21.79 3.05 29.19
CA ILE A 68 -22.42 4.25 28.60
C ILE A 68 -23.12 5.09 29.66
N ASP A 69 -23.85 4.45 30.58
CA ASP A 69 -24.61 5.13 31.62
C ASP A 69 -23.67 5.73 32.71
N GLU A 70 -22.60 5.03 33.07
CA GLU A 70 -21.50 5.53 33.91
C GLU A 70 -20.82 6.75 33.28
N PHE A 71 -20.52 6.69 31.98
CA PHE A 71 -19.96 7.84 31.26
C PHE A 71 -20.89 9.06 31.30
N LYS A 72 -22.19 8.88 31.01
CA LYS A 72 -23.18 9.97 31.04
C LYS A 72 -23.28 10.65 32.40
N SER A 73 -23.24 9.87 33.48
CA SER A 73 -23.23 10.42 34.84
C SER A 73 -21.93 11.15 35.20
N SER A 74 -20.78 10.71 34.66
CA SER A 74 -19.46 11.34 34.86
C SER A 74 -19.29 12.70 34.17
N SER A 75 -20.06 12.99 33.11
CA SER A 75 -20.04 14.26 32.37
C SER A 75 -20.33 15.50 33.24
N SER A 76 -20.88 15.29 34.44
CA SER A 76 -21.19 16.34 35.42
C SER A 76 -19.97 16.76 36.27
N GLN A 77 -18.86 16.03 36.23
CA GLN A 77 -17.64 16.36 36.99
C GLN A 77 -16.60 17.05 36.07
N LYS A 78 -16.61 18.38 36.12
CA LYS A 78 -15.83 19.34 35.32
C LYS A 78 -14.29 19.29 35.42
N HIS A 79 -13.65 18.24 35.91
CA HIS A 79 -12.19 18.23 36.09
C HIS A 79 -11.56 16.85 35.90
N PHE A 80 -11.51 16.32 34.67
CA PHE A 80 -10.57 15.23 34.37
C PHE A 80 -10.07 15.33 32.93
N LEU A 81 -8.73 15.47 32.79
CA LEU A 81 -7.96 14.94 31.67
C LEU A 81 -8.39 13.46 31.44
N PHE A 82 -8.02 12.85 30.31
CA PHE A 82 -8.19 11.40 30.04
C PHE A 82 -9.53 10.99 29.39
N LYS A 83 -9.71 11.34 28.11
CA LYS A 83 -10.77 10.74 27.25
C LYS A 83 -10.32 9.50 26.44
N PHE A 84 -9.03 9.18 26.37
CA PHE A 84 -8.54 7.91 25.78
C PHE A 84 -7.23 7.40 26.39
N GLY A 85 -6.76 7.98 27.50
CA GLY A 85 -5.44 7.62 28.05
C GLY A 85 -4.28 7.99 27.11
N VAL A 86 -4.36 9.12 26.42
CA VAL A 86 -3.31 9.67 25.54
C VAL A 86 -2.87 11.03 26.09
N ASP A 87 -1.56 11.30 26.15
CA ASP A 87 -1.02 12.57 26.69
C ASP A 87 -1.07 13.70 25.65
N ILE A 88 -2.14 14.48 25.70
CA ILE A 88 -2.40 15.60 24.80
C ILE A 88 -1.42 16.77 25.04
N LYS A 89 -1.08 17.06 26.30
CA LYS A 89 -0.27 18.24 26.67
C LYS A 89 1.20 18.08 26.27
N LYS A 90 1.71 16.85 26.25
CA LYS A 90 3.04 16.54 25.71
C LYS A 90 3.03 16.57 24.17
N ALA A 91 1.95 16.09 23.54
CA ALA A 91 1.80 16.02 22.08
C ALA A 91 1.73 17.41 21.41
N GLU A 92 1.02 18.38 22.00
CA GLU A 92 0.84 19.73 21.44
C GLU A 92 2.14 20.57 21.39
N ARG A 93 3.24 20.11 22.01
CA ARG A 93 4.52 20.85 22.04
C ARG A 93 5.23 20.93 20.69
N ARG A 94 5.01 19.97 19.79
CA ARG A 94 5.60 19.95 18.44
C ARG A 94 4.72 19.16 17.48
N ALA A 95 4.10 19.84 16.52
CA ALA A 95 3.37 19.19 15.45
C ALA A 95 4.33 18.43 14.52
N ILE A 96 3.93 17.23 14.08
CA ILE A 96 4.60 16.52 12.97
C ILE A 96 4.28 17.22 11.66
N PHE A 97 3.05 17.72 11.54
CA PHE A 97 2.57 18.44 10.36
C PHE A 97 1.66 19.59 10.80
N GLN A 98 1.81 20.74 10.15
CA GLN A 98 0.97 21.90 10.39
C GLN A 98 0.69 22.65 9.09
N ALA A 99 -0.59 22.82 8.79
CA ALA A 99 -1.11 23.64 7.70
C ALA A 99 -2.33 24.43 8.21
N PRO A 100 -2.81 25.46 7.49
CA PRO A 100 -4.04 26.15 7.85
C PRO A 100 -5.20 25.14 8.00
N GLY A 101 -5.81 25.11 9.20
CA GLY A 101 -6.95 24.23 9.49
C GLY A 101 -6.65 22.75 9.72
N LYS A 102 -5.39 22.30 9.60
CA LYS A 102 -4.98 20.90 9.86
C LYS A 102 -3.67 20.84 10.62
N ALA A 103 -3.68 20.20 11.78
CA ALA A 103 -2.47 19.93 12.55
C ALA A 103 -2.45 18.47 13.01
N ILE A 104 -1.28 17.84 12.92
CA ILE A 104 -1.05 16.46 13.33
C ILE A 104 0.03 16.45 14.40
N TYR A 105 -0.28 15.86 15.56
CA TYR A 105 0.63 15.76 16.69
C TYR A 105 0.94 14.30 16.98
N ARG A 106 2.21 13.97 17.24
CA ARG A 106 2.59 12.64 17.73
C ARG A 106 2.10 12.49 19.16
N ALA A 107 1.49 11.36 19.49
CA ALA A 107 1.05 11.10 20.85
C ALA A 107 1.37 9.68 21.33
N GLU A 108 1.39 9.51 22.65
CA GLU A 108 1.73 8.26 23.33
C GLU A 108 0.61 7.89 24.32
N TRP A 109 0.38 6.59 24.47
CA TRP A 109 -0.55 6.05 25.47
C TRP A 109 0.03 6.19 26.88
N ILE A 110 -0.81 6.58 27.84
CA ILE A 110 -0.45 6.89 29.23
C ILE A 110 -0.38 5.62 30.10
N SER A 111 -1.28 4.65 29.90
CA SER A 111 -1.49 3.57 30.87
C SER A 111 -0.94 2.20 30.48
N LYS A 112 -0.50 1.98 29.23
CA LYS A 112 0.23 0.77 28.77
C LYS A 112 1.05 1.09 27.50
N PRO A 113 2.16 0.36 27.23
CA PRO A 113 2.79 0.40 25.90
C PRO A 113 1.76 -0.08 24.86
N GLY A 114 1.28 0.84 24.04
CA GLY A 114 0.36 0.61 22.92
C GLY A 114 0.98 1.05 21.59
N PRO A 115 0.33 0.75 20.45
CA PRO A 115 0.81 1.17 19.14
C PRO A 115 0.92 2.70 19.06
N ALA A 116 1.86 3.21 18.27
CA ALA A 116 2.04 4.65 18.09
C ALA A 116 0.77 5.29 17.51
N VAL A 117 0.45 6.50 17.96
CA VAL A 117 -0.76 7.23 17.55
C VAL A 117 -0.45 8.68 17.20
N VAL A 118 -1.39 9.28 16.47
CA VAL A 118 -1.41 10.71 16.17
C VAL A 118 -2.73 11.34 16.58
N LEU A 119 -2.67 12.63 16.89
CA LEU A 119 -3.82 13.49 17.10
C LEU A 119 -3.99 14.37 15.87
N LEU A 120 -5.06 14.14 15.11
CA LEU A 120 -5.45 14.98 13.98
C LEU A 120 -6.48 16.00 14.46
N LYS A 121 -6.10 17.27 14.48
CA LYS A 121 -7.01 18.37 14.84
C LYS A 121 -7.99 18.64 13.71
N ILE A 122 -9.28 18.71 14.05
CA ILE A 122 -10.37 19.14 13.17
C ILE A 122 -11.10 20.31 13.85
N ASP A 123 -11.19 21.44 13.14
CA ASP A 123 -11.84 22.65 13.64
C ASP A 123 -13.19 22.89 12.94
N GLY A 124 -14.17 23.44 13.65
CA GLY A 124 -15.44 23.93 13.08
C GLY A 124 -16.72 23.28 13.62
N ALA A 125 -17.85 23.95 13.41
CA ALA A 125 -19.16 23.58 13.99
C ALA A 125 -19.70 22.21 13.56
N LYS A 126 -19.13 21.59 12.52
CA LYS A 126 -19.51 20.27 12.00
C LYS A 126 -18.51 19.16 12.37
N ALA A 127 -17.40 19.48 13.04
CA ALA A 127 -16.31 18.56 13.34
C ALA A 127 -16.77 17.28 14.06
N SER A 128 -17.69 17.40 15.03
CA SER A 128 -18.22 16.23 15.77
C SER A 128 -18.97 15.24 14.85
N ARG A 129 -19.79 15.76 13.92
CA ARG A 129 -20.53 14.93 12.96
C ARG A 129 -19.59 14.27 11.96
N GLU A 130 -18.56 14.99 11.50
CA GLU A 130 -17.57 14.48 10.56
C GLU A 130 -16.72 13.37 11.18
N ALA A 131 -16.27 13.59 12.40
CA ALA A 131 -15.47 12.64 13.15
C ALA A 131 -16.22 11.33 13.46
N SER A 132 -17.55 11.34 13.52
CA SER A 132 -18.35 10.11 13.66
C SER A 132 -18.19 9.16 12.46
N TYR A 133 -18.04 9.69 11.25
CA TYR A 133 -17.77 8.88 10.06
C TYR A 133 -16.36 8.27 10.08
N TYR A 134 -15.37 9.01 10.56
CA TYR A 134 -13.99 8.53 10.69
C TYR A 134 -13.87 7.32 11.61
N VAL A 135 -14.50 7.37 12.77
CA VAL A 135 -14.53 6.25 13.72
C VAL A 135 -15.22 5.04 13.11
N GLN A 136 -16.35 5.23 12.42
CA GLN A 136 -17.12 4.13 11.85
C GLN A 136 -16.40 3.46 10.65
N LEU A 137 -15.78 4.25 9.78
CA LEU A 137 -15.17 3.76 8.53
C LEU A 137 -13.75 3.23 8.74
N GLY A 138 -13.06 3.69 9.79
CA GLY A 138 -11.74 3.20 10.18
C GLY A 138 -11.70 1.73 10.63
N CYS A 139 -12.83 1.03 10.65
CA CYS A 139 -12.88 -0.43 10.82
C CYS A 139 -12.43 -1.20 9.57
N HIS A 140 -12.33 -0.54 8.40
CA HIS A 140 -11.84 -1.17 7.18
C HIS A 140 -10.31 -1.32 7.20
N PRO A 141 -9.74 -2.48 6.79
CA PRO A 141 -8.29 -2.75 6.88
C PRO A 141 -7.42 -1.75 6.11
N HIS A 142 -7.96 -1.15 5.06
CA HIS A 142 -7.27 -0.21 4.17
C HIS A 142 -7.70 1.26 4.35
N ILE A 143 -8.37 1.58 5.45
CA ILE A 143 -8.70 2.95 5.86
C ILE A 143 -8.01 3.22 7.20
N VAL A 144 -7.46 4.42 7.38
CA VAL A 144 -6.79 4.78 8.64
C VAL A 144 -7.75 4.62 9.82
N HIS A 145 -7.35 3.76 10.75
CA HIS A 145 -8.10 3.47 11.94
C HIS A 145 -8.15 4.68 12.85
N THR A 146 -9.36 5.11 13.18
CA THR A 146 -9.62 6.19 14.12
C THR A 146 -10.16 5.58 15.41
N TYR A 147 -9.32 5.53 16.44
CA TYR A 147 -9.66 4.95 17.74
C TYR A 147 -10.81 5.71 18.42
N GLY A 148 -10.87 7.02 18.20
CA GLY A 148 -11.89 7.87 18.78
C GLY A 148 -11.53 9.34 18.67
N MET A 149 -12.13 10.14 19.53
CA MET A 149 -11.93 11.58 19.58
C MET A 149 -11.66 12.06 20.99
N VAL A 150 -10.86 13.11 21.07
CA VAL A 150 -10.58 13.85 22.29
C VAL A 150 -10.79 15.33 22.02
N GLU A 151 -11.12 16.08 23.06
CA GLU A 151 -11.27 17.52 23.00
C GLU A 151 -10.11 18.12 23.79
N ASN A 152 -9.47 19.16 23.25
CA ASN A 152 -8.40 19.86 23.96
C ASN A 152 -8.93 21.00 24.82
N ASP A 153 -8.04 21.63 25.60
CA ASP A 153 -8.37 22.73 26.51
C ASP A 153 -8.96 23.97 25.78
N ALA A 154 -8.88 24.02 24.44
CA ALA A 154 -9.41 25.08 23.58
C ALA A 154 -10.74 24.71 22.87
N ASN A 155 -11.41 23.62 23.27
CA ASN A 155 -12.62 23.06 22.64
C ASN A 155 -12.44 22.67 21.15
N SER A 156 -11.20 22.43 20.71
CA SER A 156 -10.95 21.84 19.40
C SER A 156 -11.05 20.32 19.48
N LEU A 157 -11.70 19.73 18.49
CA LEU A 157 -11.83 18.28 18.37
C LEU A 157 -10.57 17.69 17.74
N MET A 158 -10.06 16.61 18.32
CA MET A 158 -8.92 15.86 17.79
C MET A 158 -9.29 14.40 17.60
N LEU A 159 -9.05 13.87 16.42
CA LEU A 159 -9.14 12.44 16.15
C LEU A 159 -7.87 11.73 16.62
N VAL A 160 -8.04 10.64 17.36
CA VAL A 160 -6.94 9.75 17.74
C VAL A 160 -6.84 8.67 16.66
N GLN A 161 -5.76 8.67 15.90
CA GLN A 161 -5.55 7.76 14.77
C GLN A 161 -4.27 6.95 14.92
N GLU A 162 -4.23 5.79 14.27
CA GLU A 162 -2.99 5.01 14.16
C GLU A 162 -1.89 5.80 13.42
N TYR A 163 -0.64 5.62 13.85
CA TYR A 163 0.51 6.26 13.23
C TYR A 163 1.10 5.40 12.11
N ALA A 164 1.25 6.00 10.93
CA ALA A 164 1.99 5.42 9.82
C ALA A 164 3.48 5.79 9.94
N SER A 165 4.36 4.81 10.14
CA SER A 165 5.79 5.06 10.37
C SER A 165 6.54 5.54 9.13
N GLU A 166 6.10 5.13 7.94
CA GLU A 166 6.78 5.41 6.68
C GLU A 166 6.27 6.69 5.99
N GLY A 167 5.30 7.40 6.59
CA GLY A 167 4.73 8.62 6.01
C GLY A 167 3.73 8.36 4.89
N ASP A 168 3.67 9.27 3.92
CA ASP A 168 2.76 9.18 2.77
C ASP A 168 3.45 8.62 1.52
N LEU A 169 2.65 7.99 0.66
CA LEU A 169 3.13 7.31 -0.54
C LEU A 169 3.78 8.29 -1.53
N ALA A 170 3.34 9.56 -1.60
CA ALA A 170 3.89 10.51 -2.55
C ALA A 170 5.32 10.93 -2.19
N GLU A 171 5.60 11.12 -0.90
CA GLU A 171 6.95 11.39 -0.40
C GLU A 171 7.88 10.20 -0.66
N LEU A 172 7.46 9.00 -0.24
CA LEU A 172 8.22 7.77 -0.48
C LEU A 172 8.56 7.57 -1.96
N LEU A 173 7.60 7.73 -2.87
CA LEU A 173 7.84 7.56 -4.31
C LEU A 173 8.91 8.51 -4.88
N ARG A 174 9.06 9.71 -4.31
CA ARG A 174 10.06 10.70 -4.74
C ARG A 174 11.46 10.41 -4.18
N GLU A 175 11.57 9.68 -3.08
CA GLU A 175 12.87 9.32 -2.49
C GLU A 175 13.65 8.38 -3.43
N ASN A 176 14.95 8.65 -3.64
CA ASN A 176 15.76 7.94 -4.64
C ASN A 176 15.90 6.43 -4.39
N GLU A 177 15.78 5.97 -3.14
CA GLU A 177 15.94 4.56 -2.78
C GLU A 177 14.65 3.75 -2.93
N PHE A 178 13.50 4.41 -2.98
CA PHE A 178 12.19 3.76 -3.06
C PHE A 178 11.71 3.67 -4.51
N ARG A 179 11.90 2.50 -5.12
CA ARG A 179 11.47 2.21 -6.50
C ARG A 179 10.68 0.90 -6.55
N PRO A 180 9.38 0.93 -6.20
CA PRO A 180 8.55 -0.26 -6.19
C PRO A 180 8.39 -0.84 -7.60
N SER A 181 8.38 -2.17 -7.69
CA SER A 181 8.04 -2.85 -8.95
C SER A 181 6.56 -2.63 -9.29
N GLN A 182 6.19 -2.85 -10.55
CA GLN A 182 4.77 -2.75 -10.94
C GLN A 182 3.87 -3.74 -10.19
N SER A 183 4.37 -4.93 -9.83
CA SER A 183 3.63 -5.89 -9.00
C SER A 183 3.34 -5.36 -7.60
N VAL A 184 4.31 -4.64 -6.99
CA VAL A 184 4.12 -3.96 -5.70
C VAL A 184 3.11 -2.83 -5.84
N LEU A 185 3.22 -2.02 -6.89
CA LEU A 185 2.25 -0.94 -7.16
C LEU A 185 0.84 -1.48 -7.36
N LEU A 186 0.66 -2.58 -8.09
CA LEU A 186 -0.64 -3.19 -8.30
C LEU A 186 -1.27 -3.67 -6.99
N GLU A 187 -0.48 -4.23 -6.08
CA GLU A 187 -0.95 -4.61 -4.75
C GLU A 187 -1.39 -3.38 -3.94
N ILE A 188 -0.60 -2.31 -3.95
CA ILE A 188 -0.96 -1.02 -3.33
C ILE A 188 -2.27 -0.48 -3.92
N PHE A 189 -2.44 -0.54 -5.25
CA PHE A 189 -3.68 -0.08 -5.91
C PHE A 189 -4.89 -0.92 -5.50
N LEU A 190 -4.73 -2.24 -5.37
CA LEU A 190 -5.82 -3.12 -4.92
C LEU A 190 -6.26 -2.80 -3.49
N GLN A 191 -5.33 -2.49 -2.60
CA GLN A 191 -5.63 -2.05 -1.23
C GLN A 191 -6.40 -0.71 -1.21
N ILE A 192 -5.97 0.27 -1.99
CA ILE A 192 -6.66 1.57 -2.11
C ILE A 192 -8.05 1.40 -2.70
N ILE A 193 -8.19 0.59 -3.76
CA ILE A 193 -9.49 0.33 -4.39
C ILE A 193 -10.43 -0.41 -3.44
N ASP A 194 -9.92 -1.32 -2.61
CA ASP A 194 -10.73 -1.99 -1.60
C ASP A 194 -11.38 -0.99 -0.64
N ALA A 195 -10.60 -0.02 -0.14
CA ALA A 195 -11.13 1.10 0.65
C ALA A 195 -12.15 1.95 -0.14
N MET A 196 -11.87 2.25 -1.41
CA MET A 196 -12.77 3.06 -2.23
C MET A 196 -14.09 2.36 -2.57
N VAL A 197 -14.09 1.03 -2.77
CA VAL A 197 -15.32 0.24 -2.90
C VAL A 197 -16.15 0.36 -1.62
N TYR A 198 -15.50 0.25 -0.46
CA TYR A 198 -16.16 0.40 0.83
C TYR A 198 -16.78 1.79 1.00
N LEU A 199 -16.04 2.87 0.69
CA LEU A 199 -16.57 4.23 0.73
C LEU A 199 -17.76 4.43 -0.23
N ALA A 200 -17.65 3.92 -1.46
CA ALA A 200 -18.71 4.01 -2.47
C ALA A 200 -19.99 3.29 -2.04
N ASP A 201 -19.89 2.11 -1.41
CA ASP A 201 -21.03 1.36 -0.89
C ASP A 201 -21.77 2.10 0.25
N TYR A 202 -21.08 3.01 0.96
CA TYR A 202 -21.66 3.91 1.96
C TYR A 202 -22.13 5.26 1.36
N GLY A 203 -22.00 5.46 0.05
CA GLY A 203 -22.36 6.71 -0.63
C GLY A 203 -21.40 7.86 -0.32
N ILE A 204 -20.16 7.55 0.06
CA ILE A 204 -19.14 8.53 0.43
C ILE A 204 -18.24 8.77 -0.76
N VAL A 205 -18.14 10.03 -1.16
CA VAL A 205 -17.18 10.52 -2.15
C VAL A 205 -15.98 11.09 -1.39
N HIS A 206 -14.79 10.60 -1.71
CA HIS A 206 -13.53 11.01 -1.12
C HIS A 206 -13.21 12.47 -1.44
N GLY A 207 -13.24 12.84 -2.72
CA GLY A 207 -13.09 14.23 -3.18
C GLY A 207 -11.66 14.75 -3.31
N ASP A 208 -10.69 14.13 -2.62
CA ASP A 208 -9.26 14.47 -2.71
C ASP A 208 -8.34 13.23 -2.83
N LEU A 209 -8.67 12.27 -3.71
CA LEU A 209 -7.89 11.03 -3.83
C LEU A 209 -6.55 11.29 -4.56
N ALA A 210 -5.42 11.06 -3.87
CA ALA A 210 -4.05 11.28 -4.38
C ALA A 210 -3.02 10.47 -3.55
N CYS A 211 -1.79 10.26 -4.04
CA CYS A 211 -0.77 9.50 -3.29
C CYS A 211 -0.45 10.14 -1.92
N ARG A 212 -0.53 11.47 -1.78
CA ARG A 212 -0.33 12.18 -0.49
C ARG A 212 -1.34 11.81 0.60
N ASN A 213 -2.50 11.27 0.20
CA ASN A 213 -3.58 10.85 1.10
C ASN A 213 -3.61 9.31 1.26
N VAL A 214 -2.53 8.64 0.86
CA VAL A 214 -2.29 7.21 1.09
C VAL A 214 -1.11 7.08 2.03
N LEU A 215 -1.35 6.60 3.25
CA LEU A 215 -0.31 6.40 4.26
C LEU A 215 0.27 4.99 4.17
N VAL A 216 1.58 4.87 4.37
CA VAL A 216 2.31 3.61 4.31
C VAL A 216 2.66 3.14 5.72
N PHE A 217 2.13 1.98 6.10
CA PHE A 217 2.33 1.39 7.44
C PHE A 217 3.42 0.33 7.46
N ARG A 218 3.55 -0.40 6.36
CA ARG A 218 4.61 -1.38 6.15
C ARG A 218 4.96 -1.41 4.68
N PHE A 219 6.25 -1.50 4.41
CA PHE A 219 6.76 -1.68 3.06
C PHE A 219 7.76 -2.82 2.97
N ASN A 220 7.69 -3.58 1.87
CA ASN A 220 8.55 -4.69 1.53
C ASN A 220 8.65 -4.81 0.00
N ASP A 221 9.86 -4.63 -0.52
CA ASP A 221 10.18 -4.69 -1.95
C ASP A 221 10.30 -6.13 -2.48
N VAL A 222 10.48 -7.10 -1.59
CA VAL A 222 10.68 -8.53 -1.91
C VAL A 222 9.36 -9.29 -1.89
N ASP A 223 8.52 -9.06 -0.87
CA ASP A 223 7.23 -9.71 -0.70
C ASP A 223 6.09 -8.66 -0.75
N PRO A 224 5.46 -8.48 -1.92
CA PRO A 224 4.40 -7.50 -2.08
C PRO A 224 3.25 -7.64 -1.09
N GLN A 225 2.96 -8.85 -0.59
CA GLN A 225 1.84 -9.12 0.31
C GLN A 225 2.07 -8.61 1.74
N GLN A 226 3.31 -8.25 2.09
CA GLN A 226 3.65 -7.65 3.38
C GLN A 226 3.42 -6.12 3.41
N ASN A 227 3.20 -5.51 2.24
CA ASN A 227 2.90 -4.10 2.13
C ASN A 227 1.54 -3.81 2.74
N LEU A 228 1.45 -2.72 3.50
CA LEU A 228 0.20 -2.22 4.03
C LEU A 228 0.10 -0.72 3.80
N VAL A 229 -0.88 -0.32 3.01
CA VAL A 229 -1.25 1.08 2.81
C VAL A 229 -2.67 1.31 3.30
N LYS A 230 -2.93 2.53 3.77
CA LYS A 230 -4.27 2.92 4.20
C LYS A 230 -4.63 4.31 3.71
N LEU A 231 -5.87 4.44 3.28
CA LEU A 231 -6.45 5.70 2.83
C LEU A 231 -6.80 6.59 4.03
N THR A 232 -6.46 7.87 3.93
CA THR A 232 -6.78 8.90 4.93
C THR A 232 -7.52 10.08 4.30
N ASP A 233 -7.96 11.03 5.12
CA ASP A 233 -8.52 12.32 4.67
C ASP A 233 -9.77 12.27 3.77
N PHE A 234 -10.50 11.14 3.78
CA PHE A 234 -11.73 10.95 3.02
C PHE A 234 -12.88 11.85 3.50
N GLY A 235 -13.47 12.64 2.60
CA GLY A 235 -14.65 13.45 2.93
C GLY A 235 -14.38 14.69 3.80
N LEU A 236 -13.17 14.91 4.31
CA LEU A 236 -12.77 16.15 4.99
C LEU A 236 -12.85 17.38 4.07
N THR A 237 -12.59 17.21 2.77
CA THR A 237 -12.77 18.27 1.75
C THR A 237 -14.21 18.73 1.57
N ARG A 238 -15.20 17.90 1.94
CA ARG A 238 -16.63 18.23 1.75
C ARG A 238 -17.26 18.92 2.95
N ALA A 239 -16.62 18.81 4.10
CA ALA A 239 -17.23 19.12 5.37
C ALA A 239 -16.45 20.22 6.12
N SER A 240 -15.15 20.35 5.81
CA SER A 240 -14.31 21.40 6.35
C SER A 240 -14.45 22.71 5.56
N THR A 241 -14.81 23.76 6.29
CA THR A 241 -14.50 25.16 5.95
C THR A 241 -12.99 25.47 6.13
N LEU A 242 -12.12 24.45 6.16
CA LEU A 242 -10.75 24.53 6.70
C LEU A 242 -9.65 24.69 5.64
N TYR A 243 -9.96 24.64 4.34
CA TYR A 243 -8.96 24.92 3.31
C TYR A 243 -8.90 26.42 3.04
N SER A 244 -7.79 27.05 3.43
CA SER A 244 -7.64 28.51 3.48
C SER A 244 -7.51 29.21 2.12
N VAL A 245 -8.13 30.39 2.11
CA VAL A 245 -8.24 31.48 1.13
C VAL A 245 -6.98 31.81 0.31
N VAL A 246 -7.17 32.01 -1.00
CA VAL A 246 -6.47 33.06 -1.77
C VAL A 246 -7.48 33.78 -2.68
N GLY A 247 -7.76 35.06 -2.40
CA GLY A 247 -8.18 36.05 -3.42
C GLY A 247 -9.66 36.41 -3.58
N SER A 248 -10.05 37.53 -2.95
CA SER A 248 -11.01 38.57 -3.36
C SER A 248 -12.54 38.39 -3.29
N THR A 249 -13.12 39.18 -2.36
CA THR A 249 -14.34 40.01 -2.45
C THR A 249 -15.65 39.40 -2.96
N ALA A 250 -16.24 38.50 -2.18
CA ALA A 250 -17.65 38.54 -1.77
C ALA A 250 -17.99 37.21 -1.08
N ALA A 251 -18.71 37.28 0.03
CA ALA A 251 -19.05 36.17 0.90
C ALA A 251 -19.73 35.00 0.16
N THR A 252 -18.94 34.01 -0.28
CA THR A 252 -19.39 32.66 -0.64
C THR A 252 -18.27 31.69 -0.29
N THR A 253 -18.65 30.56 0.32
CA THR A 253 -17.77 29.49 0.80
C THR A 253 -16.89 28.97 -0.36
N LEU A 254 -15.60 29.29 -0.37
CA LEU A 254 -14.63 28.83 -1.38
C LEU A 254 -14.37 27.33 -1.21
N VAL A 255 -14.61 26.56 -2.27
CA VAL A 255 -14.26 25.13 -2.35
C VAL A 255 -12.88 25.03 -3.00
N VAL A 256 -11.85 24.65 -2.24
CA VAL A 256 -10.52 24.37 -2.79
C VAL A 256 -10.57 23.02 -3.51
N VAL A 257 -10.41 23.05 -4.83
CA VAL A 257 -10.41 21.85 -5.68
C VAL A 257 -8.97 21.45 -5.97
N PRO A 258 -8.56 20.18 -5.76
CA PRO A 258 -7.23 19.68 -6.11
C PRO A 258 -7.12 19.57 -7.64
N LEU A 259 -6.95 20.70 -8.33
CA LEU A 259 -7.18 20.88 -9.77
C LEU A 259 -6.52 19.82 -10.66
N ARG A 260 -5.27 19.46 -10.35
CA ARG A 260 -4.48 18.47 -11.10
C ARG A 260 -5.04 17.05 -10.99
N TYR A 261 -5.71 16.73 -9.88
CA TYR A 261 -6.33 15.43 -9.60
C TYR A 261 -7.81 15.39 -9.99
N ALA A 262 -8.52 16.50 -9.86
CA ALA A 262 -9.98 16.58 -10.01
C ALA A 262 -10.48 16.28 -11.44
N ALA A 263 -11.64 15.64 -11.56
CA ALA A 263 -12.23 15.32 -12.85
C ALA A 263 -12.74 16.57 -13.61
N PRO A 264 -12.84 16.55 -14.96
CA PRO A 264 -13.29 17.71 -15.76
C PRO A 264 -14.64 18.29 -15.32
N GLU A 265 -15.62 17.46 -14.96
CA GLU A 265 -16.94 17.90 -14.50
C GLU A 265 -16.92 18.66 -13.17
N ILE A 266 -15.91 18.42 -12.33
CA ILE A 266 -15.66 19.19 -11.11
C ILE A 266 -15.06 20.55 -11.46
N LEU A 267 -14.31 20.63 -12.55
CA LEU A 267 -13.68 21.87 -13.02
C LEU A 267 -14.63 22.75 -13.84
N GLN A 268 -15.80 22.27 -14.26
CA GLN A 268 -16.74 23.04 -15.10
C GLN A 268 -17.68 23.94 -14.31
N SER A 269 -18.01 23.60 -13.06
CA SER A 269 -18.97 24.34 -12.25
C SER A 269 -18.38 24.69 -10.88
N SER A 270 -18.80 25.81 -10.31
CA SER A 270 -18.35 26.27 -8.99
C SER A 270 -19.08 25.57 -7.83
N GLY A 271 -19.69 24.40 -8.06
CA GLY A 271 -20.64 23.77 -7.16
C GLY A 271 -20.25 22.37 -6.70
N LEU A 272 -20.49 22.07 -5.42
CA LEU A 272 -20.26 20.77 -4.77
C LEU A 272 -21.11 19.60 -5.33
N SER A 273 -22.04 19.85 -6.24
CA SER A 273 -23.03 18.87 -6.73
C SER A 273 -22.47 17.84 -7.72
N ASN A 274 -21.32 18.09 -8.33
CA ASN A 274 -20.76 17.23 -9.38
C ASN A 274 -19.86 16.10 -8.84
N TYR A 275 -19.54 16.13 -7.55
CA TYR A 275 -18.75 15.09 -6.89
C TYR A 275 -19.52 13.77 -6.82
N SER A 276 -18.90 12.71 -7.30
CA SER A 276 -19.47 11.37 -7.40
C SER A 276 -18.40 10.30 -7.29
N GLU A 277 -18.82 9.03 -7.22
CA GLU A 277 -17.90 7.90 -7.39
C GLU A 277 -17.06 8.05 -8.67
N LYS A 278 -17.66 8.56 -9.75
CA LYS A 278 -16.99 8.72 -11.06
C LYS A 278 -15.94 9.82 -11.07
N SER A 279 -16.08 10.85 -10.25
CA SER A 279 -15.03 11.85 -10.08
C SER A 279 -13.87 11.29 -9.26
N ASP A 280 -14.13 10.44 -8.26
CA ASP A 280 -13.06 9.76 -7.52
C ASP A 280 -12.34 8.70 -8.38
N VAL A 281 -13.06 8.00 -9.26
CA VAL A 281 -12.44 7.07 -10.23
C VAL A 281 -11.45 7.81 -11.14
N TYR A 282 -11.79 9.02 -11.59
CA TYR A 282 -10.84 9.85 -12.35
C TYR A 282 -9.58 10.16 -11.53
N SER A 283 -9.77 10.60 -10.27
CA SER A 283 -8.67 10.88 -9.33
C SER A 283 -7.83 9.63 -9.04
N MET A 284 -8.44 8.45 -8.95
CA MET A 284 -7.74 7.16 -8.83
C MET A 284 -6.84 6.90 -10.04
N GLY A 285 -7.29 7.23 -11.25
CA GLY A 285 -6.44 7.18 -12.45
C GLY A 285 -5.22 8.08 -12.34
N ILE A 286 -5.39 9.32 -11.84
CA ILE A 286 -4.27 10.25 -11.60
C ILE A 286 -3.32 9.72 -10.53
N LEU A 287 -3.84 9.14 -9.44
CA LEU A 287 -3.06 8.49 -8.38
C LEU A 287 -2.23 7.33 -8.93
N MET A 288 -2.82 6.44 -9.72
CA MET A 288 -2.09 5.34 -10.35
C MET A 288 -0.99 5.84 -11.28
N TRP A 289 -1.26 6.91 -12.04
CA TRP A 289 -0.25 7.57 -12.87
C TRP A 289 0.89 8.18 -12.05
N GLU A 290 0.57 8.90 -10.97
CA GLU A 290 1.54 9.49 -10.03
C GLU A 290 2.46 8.40 -9.46
N ALA A 291 1.89 7.26 -9.05
CA ALA A 291 2.66 6.12 -8.58
C ALA A 291 3.54 5.47 -9.65
N CYS A 292 3.00 5.23 -10.85
CA CYS A 292 3.76 4.67 -11.97
C CYS A 292 4.84 5.60 -12.54
N SER A 293 4.72 6.91 -12.30
CA SER A 293 5.70 7.93 -12.70
C SER A 293 6.74 8.25 -11.63
N GLN A 294 6.81 7.45 -10.56
CA GLN A 294 7.73 7.65 -9.43
C GLN A 294 7.48 8.98 -8.69
N GLY A 295 6.20 9.29 -8.44
CA GLY A 295 5.80 10.44 -7.64
C GLY A 295 5.92 11.78 -8.36
N GLN A 296 5.96 11.78 -9.71
CA GLN A 296 5.92 13.02 -10.47
C GLN A 296 4.60 13.75 -10.26
N LEU A 297 4.67 15.08 -10.18
CA LEU A 297 3.47 15.91 -10.12
C LEU A 297 2.67 15.77 -11.43
N PRO A 298 1.36 15.47 -11.39
CA PRO A 298 0.55 15.42 -12.60
C PRO A 298 0.56 16.74 -13.36
N TYR A 299 0.79 16.67 -14.67
CA TYR A 299 0.92 17.83 -15.57
C TYR A 299 2.10 18.75 -15.19
N ALA A 300 3.19 18.22 -14.63
CA ALA A 300 4.36 19.01 -14.21
C ALA A 300 4.95 19.91 -15.30
N SER A 301 4.77 19.58 -16.58
CA SER A 301 5.22 20.40 -17.72
C SER A 301 4.39 21.67 -17.95
N ILE A 302 3.25 21.83 -17.27
CA ILE A 302 2.35 22.99 -17.37
C ILE A 302 2.39 23.74 -16.04
N GLU A 303 2.96 24.94 -16.05
CA GLU A 303 3.10 25.77 -14.85
C GLU A 303 1.78 26.42 -14.41
N ASP A 304 0.98 26.95 -15.36
CA ASP A 304 -0.30 27.60 -15.06
C ASP A 304 -1.43 26.58 -14.85
N ASP A 305 -1.98 26.53 -13.64
CA ASP A 305 -3.11 25.67 -13.29
C ASP A 305 -4.37 25.98 -14.13
N ASN A 306 -4.56 27.20 -14.62
CA ASN A 306 -5.66 27.50 -15.55
C ASN A 306 -5.44 26.86 -16.92
N GLU A 307 -4.19 26.72 -17.35
CA GLU A 307 -3.86 25.97 -18.56
C GLU A 307 -4.11 24.47 -18.37
N VAL A 308 -3.69 23.90 -17.22
CA VAL A 308 -4.05 22.51 -16.86
C VAL A 308 -5.56 22.31 -16.88
N ARG A 309 -6.33 23.27 -16.35
CA ARG A 309 -7.81 23.23 -16.40
C ARG A 309 -8.31 23.18 -17.84
N ARG A 310 -7.84 24.08 -18.71
CA ARG A 310 -8.24 24.11 -20.14
C ARG A 310 -7.86 22.82 -20.85
N TYR A 311 -6.68 22.28 -20.58
CA TYR A 311 -6.17 21.03 -21.15
C TYR A 311 -7.12 19.86 -20.83
N LYS A 312 -7.46 19.70 -19.53
CA LYS A 312 -8.39 18.67 -19.07
C LYS A 312 -9.80 18.85 -19.63
N LEU A 313 -10.29 20.09 -19.75
CA LEU A 313 -11.62 20.37 -20.32
C LEU A 313 -11.71 20.06 -21.83
N LYS A 314 -10.59 20.10 -22.55
CA LYS A 314 -10.52 19.67 -23.95
C LYS A 314 -10.59 18.14 -24.10
N GLY A 315 -10.33 17.40 -23.02
CA GLY A 315 -10.28 15.94 -23.01
C GLY A 315 -8.88 15.37 -23.22
N GLU A 316 -7.86 16.21 -23.11
CA GLU A 316 -6.47 15.77 -23.19
C GLU A 316 -6.05 15.08 -21.89
N ILE A 317 -5.24 14.02 -22.01
CA ILE A 317 -4.80 13.18 -20.89
C ILE A 317 -3.27 13.18 -20.76
N LEU A 318 -2.77 12.63 -19.65
CA LEU A 318 -1.34 12.45 -19.40
C LEU A 318 -0.73 11.41 -20.35
N ASN A 319 0.57 11.52 -20.59
CA ASN A 319 1.32 10.50 -21.34
C ASN A 319 1.59 9.26 -20.47
N ARG A 320 1.74 8.08 -21.11
CA ARG A 320 2.11 6.85 -20.41
C ARG A 320 3.50 7.01 -19.76
N PRO A 321 3.67 6.71 -18.46
CA PRO A 321 5.00 6.66 -17.83
C PRO A 321 5.89 5.60 -18.50
N GLU A 322 7.19 5.88 -18.63
CA GLU A 322 8.15 5.07 -19.39
C GLU A 322 8.14 3.58 -19.01
N ASN A 323 8.02 3.29 -17.72
CA ASN A 323 8.06 1.93 -17.17
C ASN A 323 6.68 1.38 -16.77
N CYS A 324 5.59 1.91 -17.31
CA CYS A 324 4.23 1.44 -17.02
C CYS A 324 3.78 0.35 -18.01
N ASP A 325 3.30 -0.79 -17.51
CA ASP A 325 2.78 -1.91 -18.30
C ASP A 325 1.61 -1.44 -19.18
N GLU A 326 1.53 -1.96 -20.39
CA GLU A 326 0.52 -1.52 -21.36
C GLU A 326 -0.92 -1.88 -20.91
N THR A 327 -1.11 -3.05 -20.29
CA THR A 327 -2.43 -3.44 -19.79
C THR A 327 -2.83 -2.58 -18.60
N LEU A 328 -1.91 -2.33 -17.67
CA LEU A 328 -2.14 -1.40 -16.56
C LEU A 328 -2.45 0.01 -17.07
N TRP A 329 -1.70 0.50 -18.05
CA TRP A 329 -1.94 1.79 -18.69
C TRP A 329 -3.34 1.90 -19.29
N ASN A 330 -3.79 0.87 -20.01
CA ASN A 330 -5.14 0.83 -20.57
C ASN A 330 -6.22 0.89 -19.47
N ILE A 331 -5.98 0.29 -18.30
CA ILE A 331 -6.88 0.41 -17.15
C ILE A 331 -6.88 1.85 -16.60
N ILE A 332 -5.72 2.48 -16.48
CA ILE A 332 -5.59 3.89 -16.04
C ILE A 332 -6.34 4.83 -16.99
N VAL A 333 -6.12 4.71 -18.31
CA VAL A 333 -6.78 5.55 -19.32
C VAL A 333 -8.30 5.45 -19.27
N ARG A 334 -8.85 4.25 -19.00
CA ARG A 334 -10.31 4.07 -18.84
C ARG A 334 -10.90 4.87 -17.68
N CYS A 335 -10.10 5.22 -16.67
CA CYS A 335 -10.53 6.10 -15.58
C CYS A 335 -10.74 7.55 -16.04
N TRP A 336 -10.16 7.96 -17.16
CA TRP A 336 -10.18 9.33 -17.67
C TRP A 336 -11.13 9.52 -18.85
N HIS A 337 -12.12 8.65 -19.01
CA HIS A 337 -13.15 8.86 -20.02
C HIS A 337 -13.85 10.22 -19.84
N ARG A 338 -14.08 10.94 -20.95
CA ARG A 338 -14.62 12.31 -20.95
C ARG A 338 -15.97 12.41 -20.28
N GLN A 339 -16.88 11.48 -20.61
CA GLN A 339 -18.16 11.33 -19.93
C GLN A 339 -17.98 10.53 -18.65
N SER A 340 -18.45 11.06 -17.52
CA SER A 340 -18.35 10.44 -16.19
C SER A 340 -19.00 9.06 -16.12
N GLU A 341 -20.11 8.87 -16.82
CA GLU A 341 -20.93 7.65 -16.76
C GLU A 341 -20.23 6.45 -17.40
N ALA A 342 -19.36 6.71 -18.39
CA ALA A 342 -18.60 5.70 -19.11
C ALA A 342 -17.30 5.30 -18.39
N ARG A 343 -16.89 6.01 -17.33
CA ARG A 343 -15.81 5.56 -16.45
C ARG A 343 -16.27 4.31 -15.67
N PRO A 344 -15.38 3.37 -15.32
CA PRO A 344 -15.77 2.19 -14.53
C PRO A 344 -16.28 2.60 -13.13
N THR A 345 -16.97 1.70 -12.43
CA THR A 345 -17.14 1.81 -10.97
C THR A 345 -15.88 1.30 -10.27
N PHE A 346 -15.69 1.59 -8.98
CA PHE A 346 -14.57 1.02 -8.23
C PHE A 346 -14.63 -0.51 -8.20
N LYS A 347 -15.83 -1.11 -8.20
CA LYS A 347 -16.00 -2.58 -8.29
C LYS A 347 -15.48 -3.13 -9.62
N MET A 348 -15.82 -2.48 -10.74
CA MET A 348 -15.31 -2.88 -12.06
C MET A 348 -13.80 -2.66 -12.19
N LEU A 349 -13.30 -1.55 -11.64
CA LEU A 349 -11.87 -1.24 -11.64
C LEU A 349 -11.09 -2.27 -10.82
N LYS A 350 -11.61 -2.67 -9.64
CA LYS A 350 -11.06 -3.75 -8.81
C LYS A 350 -10.96 -5.05 -9.59
N GLN A 351 -12.01 -5.43 -10.32
CA GLN A 351 -12.02 -6.64 -11.15
C GLN A 351 -10.94 -6.59 -12.23
N SER A 352 -10.81 -5.46 -12.93
CA SER A 352 -9.77 -5.29 -13.95
C SER A 352 -8.35 -5.41 -13.38
N LEU A 353 -8.09 -4.83 -12.20
CA LEU A 353 -6.79 -4.96 -11.54
C LEU A 353 -6.53 -6.38 -11.01
N LEU A 354 -7.55 -7.08 -10.49
CA LEU A 354 -7.42 -8.48 -10.06
C LEU A 354 -7.15 -9.43 -11.23
N GLU A 355 -7.78 -9.18 -12.38
CA GLU A 355 -7.49 -9.93 -13.62
C GLU A 355 -6.05 -9.70 -14.09
N LEU A 356 -5.58 -8.45 -14.06
CA LEU A 356 -4.19 -8.12 -14.35
C LEU A 356 -3.23 -8.82 -13.37
N GLN A 357 -3.54 -8.81 -12.07
CA GLN A 357 -2.74 -9.49 -11.05
C GLN A 357 -2.64 -10.98 -11.32
N LYS A 358 -3.75 -11.64 -11.66
CA LYS A 358 -3.78 -13.05 -12.05
C LYS A 358 -2.94 -13.32 -13.29
N ARG A 359 -3.00 -12.44 -14.30
CA ARG A 359 -2.18 -12.55 -15.52
C ARG A 359 -0.69 -12.42 -15.21
N TRP A 360 -0.29 -11.45 -14.39
CA TRP A 360 1.11 -11.30 -13.98
C TRP A 360 1.58 -12.46 -13.10
N ALA A 361 0.75 -12.96 -12.19
CA ALA A 361 1.06 -14.15 -11.40
C ALA A 361 1.23 -15.40 -12.27
N ALA A 362 0.39 -15.55 -13.31
CA ALA A 362 0.51 -16.62 -14.29
C ALA A 362 1.74 -16.44 -15.22
N ALA A 363 2.21 -15.22 -15.44
CA ALA A 363 3.36 -14.92 -16.28
C ALA A 363 4.72 -15.05 -15.56
N SER A 364 4.78 -14.79 -14.26
CA SER A 364 6.05 -14.58 -13.53
C SER A 364 6.90 -15.85 -13.31
N PRO A 365 6.34 -17.05 -13.07
CA PRO A 365 7.11 -18.30 -13.08
C PRO A 365 7.22 -18.90 -14.48
N ASN A 366 6.23 -18.66 -15.35
CA ASN A 366 6.10 -19.41 -16.60
C ASN A 366 7.06 -18.93 -17.69
N HIS A 367 7.33 -17.63 -17.86
CA HIS A 367 8.28 -17.20 -18.90
C HIS A 367 9.74 -17.55 -18.54
N ALA A 368 10.14 -17.40 -17.28
CA ALA A 368 11.48 -17.81 -16.83
C ALA A 368 11.65 -19.33 -16.91
N ARG A 369 10.61 -20.09 -16.55
CA ARG A 369 10.58 -21.55 -16.69
C ARG A 369 10.55 -22.00 -18.14
N GLU A 370 9.80 -21.33 -19.01
CA GLU A 370 9.71 -21.65 -20.45
C GLU A 370 11.01 -21.29 -21.17
N PHE A 371 11.62 -20.16 -20.84
CA PHE A 371 12.96 -19.81 -21.28
C PHE A 371 13.98 -20.85 -20.82
N ALA A 372 13.93 -21.26 -19.55
CA ALA A 372 14.78 -22.32 -19.02
C ALA A 372 14.54 -23.67 -19.74
N ALA A 373 13.29 -24.06 -19.97
CA ALA A 373 12.95 -25.29 -20.72
C ALA A 373 13.44 -25.24 -22.17
N THR A 374 13.36 -24.06 -22.80
CA THR A 374 13.92 -23.82 -24.14
C THR A 374 15.43 -23.90 -24.13
N LEU A 375 16.09 -23.27 -23.14
CA LEU A 375 17.55 -23.34 -22.96
C LEU A 375 18.01 -24.78 -22.71
N GLN A 376 17.25 -25.55 -21.93
CA GLN A 376 17.54 -26.96 -21.63
C GLN A 376 17.66 -27.81 -22.90
N THR A 377 16.80 -27.56 -23.88
CA THR A 377 16.73 -28.31 -25.14
C THR A 377 17.51 -27.65 -26.28
N ASN A 378 18.03 -26.45 -26.06
CA ASN A 378 18.75 -25.70 -27.09
C ASN A 378 20.11 -26.35 -27.41
N GLN A 379 20.30 -26.70 -28.68
CA GLN A 379 21.50 -27.40 -29.17
C GLN A 379 22.51 -26.49 -29.88
N THR A 380 22.35 -25.16 -29.82
CA THR A 380 23.18 -24.24 -30.63
C THR A 380 23.79 -23.09 -29.84
N LEU A 381 23.13 -22.62 -28.78
CA LEU A 381 23.51 -21.44 -28.04
C LEU A 381 24.72 -21.73 -27.13
N GLN A 382 25.84 -21.06 -27.42
CA GLN A 382 27.08 -21.23 -26.66
C GLN A 382 27.33 -20.16 -25.61
N LYS A 383 26.78 -18.95 -25.81
CA LYS A 383 26.97 -17.80 -24.93
C LYS A 383 25.63 -17.15 -24.66
N LEU A 384 25.35 -16.87 -23.39
CA LEU A 384 24.11 -16.25 -22.96
C LEU A 384 24.42 -15.16 -21.93
N ASP A 385 24.00 -13.94 -22.24
CA ASP A 385 24.07 -12.80 -21.32
C ASP A 385 22.67 -12.52 -20.79
N LEU A 386 22.50 -12.66 -19.47
CA LEU A 386 21.30 -12.30 -18.75
C LEU A 386 21.62 -11.30 -17.64
N SER A 387 22.69 -10.52 -17.76
CA SER A 387 23.05 -9.52 -16.76
C SER A 387 21.93 -8.48 -16.58
N ILE A 388 21.71 -8.04 -15.33
CA ILE A 388 20.78 -6.95 -14.97
C ILE A 388 19.30 -7.25 -15.35
N ASN A 389 18.85 -8.51 -15.17
CA ASN A 389 17.49 -8.94 -15.50
C ASN A 389 16.59 -9.27 -14.29
N ASN A 390 17.01 -8.93 -13.07
CA ASN A 390 16.24 -9.18 -11.84
C ASN A 390 15.77 -10.65 -11.68
N ILE A 391 16.59 -11.61 -12.13
CA ILE A 391 16.28 -13.06 -12.12
C ILE A 391 15.90 -13.55 -10.71
N GLY A 392 16.61 -13.09 -9.68
CA GLY A 392 16.38 -13.48 -8.29
C GLY A 392 16.56 -14.97 -8.01
N PRO A 393 16.23 -15.44 -6.80
CA PRO A 393 16.37 -16.85 -6.43
C PRO A 393 15.49 -17.83 -7.24
N PRO A 394 14.20 -17.56 -7.51
CA PRO A 394 13.37 -18.48 -8.30
C PRO A 394 13.85 -18.62 -9.76
N GLY A 395 14.26 -17.52 -10.40
CA GLY A 395 14.80 -17.58 -11.76
C GLY A 395 16.12 -18.34 -11.82
N ALA A 396 16.98 -18.21 -10.79
CA ALA A 396 18.22 -18.97 -10.67
C ALA A 396 17.96 -20.48 -10.53
N GLN A 397 16.87 -20.88 -9.84
CA GLN A 397 16.45 -22.28 -9.79
C GLN A 397 16.09 -22.81 -11.18
N TYR A 398 15.27 -22.10 -11.96
CA TYR A 398 14.91 -22.55 -13.32
C TYR A 398 16.13 -22.64 -14.23
N LEU A 399 17.04 -21.65 -14.18
CA LEU A 399 18.28 -21.71 -14.93
C LEU A 399 19.16 -22.89 -14.50
N ALA A 400 19.22 -23.21 -13.20
CA ALA A 400 19.92 -24.38 -12.72
C ALA A 400 19.33 -25.69 -13.28
N GLU A 401 18.01 -25.82 -13.31
CA GLU A 401 17.32 -26.97 -13.92
C GLU A 401 17.67 -27.12 -15.41
N ALA A 402 17.74 -26.01 -16.16
CA ALA A 402 18.15 -26.01 -17.55
C ALA A 402 19.62 -26.41 -17.73
N LEU A 403 20.52 -25.84 -16.93
CA LEU A 403 21.96 -26.07 -16.99
C LEU A 403 22.35 -27.52 -16.71
N ARG A 404 21.57 -28.26 -15.91
CA ARG A 404 21.83 -29.70 -15.66
C ARG A 404 21.83 -30.54 -16.93
N ASN A 405 21.02 -30.16 -17.93
CA ASN A 405 20.83 -30.95 -19.14
C ASN A 405 21.32 -30.24 -20.41
N ASN A 406 21.58 -28.93 -20.36
CA ASN A 406 22.10 -28.21 -21.50
C ASN A 406 23.57 -28.63 -21.80
N GLN A 407 23.81 -29.08 -23.04
CA GLN A 407 25.12 -29.60 -23.47
C GLN A 407 25.90 -28.64 -24.39
N THR A 408 25.52 -27.38 -24.47
CA THR A 408 26.03 -26.46 -25.51
C THR A 408 26.52 -25.14 -24.96
N LEU A 409 25.91 -24.66 -23.87
CA LEU A 409 26.25 -23.40 -23.25
C LEU A 409 27.61 -23.49 -22.56
N THR A 410 28.53 -22.64 -23.01
CA THR A 410 29.90 -22.53 -22.48
C THR A 410 30.11 -21.27 -21.67
N THR A 411 29.33 -20.22 -21.90
CA THR A 411 29.42 -18.93 -21.19
C THR A 411 28.04 -18.47 -20.73
N LEU A 412 27.92 -18.14 -19.46
CA LEU A 412 26.70 -17.59 -18.87
C LEU A 412 27.02 -16.35 -18.01
N ASP A 413 26.37 -15.23 -18.31
CA ASP A 413 26.42 -14.02 -17.49
C ASP A 413 25.12 -13.84 -16.70
N LEU A 414 25.24 -13.84 -15.37
CA LEU A 414 24.18 -13.59 -14.40
C LEU A 414 24.50 -12.41 -13.49
N SER A 415 25.38 -11.50 -13.91
CA SER A 415 25.74 -10.36 -13.07
C SER A 415 24.57 -9.39 -12.86
N GLY A 416 24.48 -8.74 -11.69
CA GLY A 416 23.45 -7.72 -11.45
C GLY A 416 22.02 -8.25 -11.25
N ASN A 417 21.82 -9.52 -10.84
CA ASN A 417 20.52 -10.18 -10.88
C ASN A 417 19.81 -10.40 -9.53
N LYS A 418 20.34 -9.80 -8.45
CA LYS A 418 19.80 -9.95 -7.08
C LYS A 418 19.69 -11.41 -6.60
N ILE A 419 20.53 -12.31 -7.11
CA ILE A 419 20.56 -13.72 -6.70
C ILE A 419 21.11 -13.80 -5.27
N THR A 420 20.39 -14.49 -4.37
CA THR A 420 20.78 -14.70 -2.96
C THR A 420 21.42 -16.08 -2.76
N ASP A 421 21.82 -16.41 -1.53
CA ASP A 421 22.40 -17.71 -1.18
C ASP A 421 21.55 -18.91 -1.66
N ALA A 422 20.21 -18.81 -1.56
CA ALA A 422 19.30 -19.84 -2.03
C ALA A 422 19.34 -20.05 -3.55
N GLY A 423 19.47 -18.96 -4.33
CA GLY A 423 19.62 -19.06 -5.78
C GLY A 423 20.98 -19.62 -6.18
N ILE A 424 22.04 -19.25 -5.45
CA ILE A 424 23.38 -19.80 -5.65
C ILE A 424 23.45 -21.28 -5.33
N GLN A 425 22.77 -21.76 -4.28
CA GLN A 425 22.70 -23.19 -3.97
C GLN A 425 22.19 -24.00 -5.15
N ASN A 426 21.10 -23.56 -5.78
CA ASN A 426 20.54 -24.23 -6.96
C ASN A 426 21.53 -24.26 -8.13
N LEU A 427 22.15 -23.12 -8.43
CA LEU A 427 23.18 -23.04 -9.48
C LEU A 427 24.37 -23.95 -9.18
N ALA A 428 24.84 -23.98 -7.93
CA ALA A 428 25.92 -24.85 -7.49
C ALA A 428 25.59 -26.33 -7.66
N ASP A 429 24.37 -26.75 -7.30
CA ASP A 429 23.91 -28.13 -7.49
C ASP A 429 23.87 -28.53 -8.97
N ALA A 430 23.49 -27.60 -9.87
CA ALA A 430 23.55 -27.84 -11.30
C ALA A 430 24.99 -27.92 -11.82
N LEU A 431 25.86 -27.02 -11.35
CA LEU A 431 27.27 -26.97 -11.75
C LEU A 431 28.02 -28.26 -11.41
N GLN A 432 27.71 -28.93 -10.29
CA GLN A 432 28.39 -30.17 -9.89
C GLN A 432 28.48 -31.21 -11.02
N ASN A 433 27.45 -31.30 -11.87
CA ASN A 433 27.35 -32.29 -12.94
C ASN A 433 27.38 -31.68 -14.34
N ASN A 434 27.38 -30.36 -14.48
CA ASN A 434 27.43 -29.71 -15.78
C ASN A 434 28.83 -29.91 -16.42
N GLN A 435 28.86 -30.41 -17.66
CA GLN A 435 30.12 -30.75 -18.34
C GLN A 435 30.51 -29.74 -19.44
N THR A 436 29.77 -28.63 -19.58
CA THR A 436 29.80 -27.79 -20.78
C THR A 436 30.13 -26.33 -20.47
N LEU A 437 29.63 -25.80 -19.36
CA LEU A 437 29.89 -24.44 -18.93
C LEU A 437 31.38 -24.27 -18.58
N ARG A 438 32.00 -23.26 -19.19
CA ARG A 438 33.41 -22.87 -19.00
C ARG A 438 33.53 -21.56 -18.23
N THR A 439 32.59 -20.64 -18.44
CA THR A 439 32.60 -19.31 -17.84
C THR A 439 31.26 -19.00 -17.21
N LEU A 440 31.29 -18.59 -15.93
CA LEU A 440 30.13 -18.12 -15.20
C LEU A 440 30.43 -16.76 -14.55
N ASN A 441 29.63 -15.74 -14.87
CA ASN A 441 29.71 -14.43 -14.23
C ASN A 441 28.57 -14.24 -13.22
N LEU A 442 28.91 -14.11 -11.94
CA LEU A 442 28.00 -13.85 -10.82
C LEU A 442 28.25 -12.50 -10.14
N ARG A 443 28.95 -11.57 -10.80
CA ARG A 443 29.27 -10.25 -10.23
C ARG A 443 28.01 -9.49 -9.80
N VAL A 444 28.14 -8.63 -8.79
CA VAL A 444 27.07 -7.71 -8.38
C VAL A 444 25.74 -8.43 -8.08
N ASN A 445 25.77 -9.48 -7.25
CA ASN A 445 24.59 -10.18 -6.76
C ASN A 445 24.46 -9.98 -5.23
N LYS A 446 23.55 -10.72 -4.58
CA LYS A 446 23.21 -10.53 -3.15
C LYS A 446 23.56 -11.73 -2.26
N PHE A 447 24.41 -12.65 -2.73
CA PHE A 447 24.84 -13.80 -1.94
C PHE A 447 26.05 -13.46 -1.04
N ARG A 448 26.26 -14.29 -0.03
CA ARG A 448 27.20 -14.10 1.09
C ARG A 448 28.06 -15.36 1.28
N ASP A 449 28.65 -15.51 2.45
CA ASP A 449 29.52 -16.65 2.81
C ASP A 449 28.86 -18.02 2.60
N ALA A 450 27.56 -18.15 2.87
CA ALA A 450 26.83 -19.39 2.65
C ALA A 450 26.77 -19.76 1.16
N GLY A 451 26.42 -18.80 0.29
CA GLY A 451 26.45 -18.97 -1.16
C GLY A 451 27.85 -19.32 -1.69
N ALA A 452 28.89 -18.68 -1.15
CA ALA A 452 30.28 -19.02 -1.48
C ALA A 452 30.65 -20.45 -1.08
N GLY A 453 30.14 -20.95 0.06
CA GLY A 453 30.28 -22.35 0.48
C GLY A 453 29.67 -23.34 -0.51
N TYR A 454 28.45 -23.08 -1.00
CA TYR A 454 27.81 -23.94 -2.00
C TYR A 454 28.60 -23.97 -3.32
N LEU A 455 29.08 -22.82 -3.79
CA LEU A 455 29.95 -22.76 -4.96
C LEU A 455 31.22 -23.56 -4.72
N ALA A 456 31.90 -23.37 -3.59
CA ALA A 456 33.11 -24.11 -3.25
C ALA A 456 32.92 -25.64 -3.32
N ASP A 457 31.81 -26.16 -2.79
CA ASP A 457 31.50 -27.58 -2.86
C ASP A 457 31.20 -28.06 -4.29
N ALA A 458 30.55 -27.23 -5.11
CA ALA A 458 30.36 -27.51 -6.52
C ALA A 458 31.68 -27.55 -7.30
N LEU A 459 32.58 -26.61 -7.03
CA LEU A 459 33.88 -26.51 -7.68
C LEU A 459 34.77 -27.72 -7.35
N LYS A 460 34.67 -28.32 -6.15
CA LYS A 460 35.45 -29.55 -5.85
C LYS A 460 35.11 -30.71 -6.79
N LYS A 461 33.90 -30.74 -7.35
CA LYS A 461 33.42 -31.81 -8.24
C LYS A 461 33.47 -31.43 -9.71
N ASN A 462 33.18 -30.17 -10.03
CA ASN A 462 33.13 -29.70 -11.41
C ASN A 462 34.55 -29.60 -12.02
N GLN A 463 34.73 -30.21 -13.19
CA GLN A 463 36.01 -30.29 -13.91
C GLN A 463 36.01 -29.50 -15.22
N THR A 464 35.04 -28.61 -15.42
CA THR A 464 34.75 -28.01 -16.73
C THR A 464 34.72 -26.49 -16.68
N LEU A 465 34.21 -25.92 -15.59
CA LEU A 465 34.28 -24.50 -15.33
C LEU A 465 35.75 -24.10 -15.19
N THR A 466 36.16 -23.08 -15.94
CA THR A 466 37.54 -22.56 -15.95
C THR A 466 37.59 -21.12 -15.46
N THR A 467 36.48 -20.38 -15.58
CA THR A 467 36.40 -18.96 -15.23
C THR A 467 35.16 -18.69 -14.39
N LEU A 468 35.35 -18.08 -13.22
CA LEU A 468 34.27 -17.69 -12.31
C LEU A 468 34.48 -16.25 -11.82
N TYR A 469 33.52 -15.36 -12.09
CA TYR A 469 33.56 -13.98 -11.63
C TYR A 469 32.61 -13.75 -10.45
N LEU A 470 33.15 -13.34 -9.30
CA LEU A 470 32.41 -13.07 -8.07
C LEU A 470 32.43 -11.62 -7.52
N PRO A 471 33.21 -10.63 -8.02
CA PRO A 471 33.22 -9.27 -7.45
C PRO A 471 31.84 -8.61 -7.29
N GLY A 472 31.67 -7.78 -6.26
CA GLY A 472 30.41 -7.08 -6.00
C GLY A 472 29.35 -7.91 -5.25
N ASN A 473 29.75 -9.01 -4.61
CA ASN A 473 28.93 -9.77 -3.67
C ASN A 473 29.37 -9.51 -2.21
N LYS A 474 28.63 -10.03 -1.24
CA LYS A 474 28.92 -9.83 0.20
C LYS A 474 29.67 -11.03 0.80
N ILE A 475 30.73 -11.48 0.11
CA ILE A 475 31.59 -12.58 0.55
C ILE A 475 32.63 -12.02 1.53
N GLY A 476 32.61 -12.50 2.77
CA GLY A 476 33.61 -12.19 3.80
C GLY A 476 34.67 -13.28 3.92
N ASP A 477 35.47 -13.21 4.98
CA ASP A 477 36.63 -14.09 5.19
C ASP A 477 36.26 -15.58 5.22
N THR A 478 35.06 -15.90 5.73
CA THR A 478 34.58 -17.29 5.82
C THR A 478 34.26 -17.84 4.43
N GLY A 479 33.55 -17.07 3.59
CA GLY A 479 33.29 -17.45 2.21
C GLY A 479 34.57 -17.52 1.37
N ALA A 480 35.50 -16.58 1.58
CA ALA A 480 36.81 -16.60 0.94
C ALA A 480 37.62 -17.86 1.31
N LYS A 481 37.56 -18.29 2.57
CA LYS A 481 38.19 -19.55 3.03
C LYS A 481 37.60 -20.78 2.33
N TYR A 482 36.27 -20.86 2.20
CA TYR A 482 35.63 -21.97 1.48
C TYR A 482 36.11 -22.07 0.02
N LEU A 483 36.15 -20.93 -0.67
CA LEU A 483 36.64 -20.87 -2.05
C LEU A 483 38.12 -21.25 -2.15
N ALA A 484 38.96 -20.76 -1.23
CA ALA A 484 40.38 -21.12 -1.17
C ALA A 484 40.61 -22.62 -0.93
N ASP A 485 39.81 -23.25 -0.08
CA ASP A 485 39.91 -24.70 0.19
C ASP A 485 39.43 -25.54 -1.01
N ALA A 486 38.45 -25.06 -1.79
CA ALA A 486 38.05 -25.73 -3.03
C ALA A 486 39.17 -25.70 -4.09
N LEU A 487 39.91 -24.60 -4.17
CA LEU A 487 41.00 -24.43 -5.14
C LEU A 487 42.19 -25.35 -4.89
N LYS A 488 42.47 -25.73 -3.64
CA LYS A 488 43.55 -26.70 -3.34
C LYS A 488 43.39 -28.03 -4.06
N ASN A 489 42.14 -28.41 -4.37
CA ASN A 489 41.80 -29.69 -4.96
C ASN A 489 41.31 -29.57 -6.42
N ASN A 490 41.12 -28.35 -6.94
CA ASN A 490 40.65 -28.12 -8.29
C ASN A 490 41.81 -27.71 -9.21
N GLN A 491 42.08 -28.50 -10.26
CA GLN A 491 43.19 -28.25 -11.21
C GLN A 491 42.77 -27.52 -12.49
N VAL A 492 41.51 -27.07 -12.59
CA VAL A 492 40.89 -26.58 -13.84
C VAL A 492 40.53 -25.09 -13.78
N ILE A 493 40.32 -24.50 -12.60
CA ILE A 493 39.76 -23.15 -12.46
C ILE A 493 40.84 -22.05 -12.30
N LEU A 494 40.71 -20.98 -13.09
CA LEU A 494 41.36 -19.68 -12.89
C LEU A 494 40.35 -18.68 -12.30
N PHE A 495 40.57 -18.24 -11.05
CA PHE A 495 39.78 -17.17 -10.43
C PHE A 495 40.33 -15.79 -10.82
N GLN A 496 39.44 -14.85 -11.17
CA GLN A 496 39.79 -13.43 -11.27
C GLN A 496 39.07 -12.65 -10.16
N MET A 497 39.85 -12.17 -9.18
CA MET A 497 39.36 -11.38 -8.02
C MET A 497 39.70 -9.89 -8.10
N SER A 498 40.00 -9.36 -9.28
CA SER A 498 40.30 -7.92 -9.47
C SER A 498 39.04 -7.07 -9.47
#